data_AF-A0A817NUQ6-F1
#
_entry.id   AF-A0A817NUQ6-F1
#
_cell.length_a   1.000
_cell.length_b   1.000
_cell.length_c   1.000
_cell.angle_alpha   90.00
_cell.angle_beta   90.00
_cell.angle_gamma   90.00
#
_symmetry.space_group_name_H-M   'P 1'
#
loop_
_entity.id
_entity.type
_entity.pdbx_description
1 polymer ?
#
loop_
_entity_poly.entity_id
_entity_poly.type
_entity_poly.pdbx_seq_one_letter_code
_entity_poly.pdbx_strand_id
1 'polypeptide(L)'
;MLLLLAFIAVLTTSVVGDSCESYVHSQYGKVGRCIPTSSCAHSLYISGLCESHPADVKCCFSATTITSNGLCGNYAGSTVFSIAGNNDVVYSVVKIIKAHLSDPSIYSAAPTDKDNTMTTTTACAFDKMATAAKQADVAIAIASGFRTIARQQYFWNCYQTGSCNGGNLAARPGTSNHGRGVALDLNTNCGSQSGSRPSCGGSTVYQWLYNNAHKYGFTRTVQSEPWHWEYVGAGATPAWFS
;
A
#
# COMPACT_ATOMS: atom_id res chain seq x y z
N MET A 1 60.20 39.66 -13.86
CA MET A 1 59.56 38.33 -13.99
C MET A 1 58.38 38.33 -13.01
N LEU A 2 57.18 38.68 -13.48
CA LEU A 2 55.95 38.74 -12.67
C LEU A 2 54.97 37.76 -13.30
N LEU A 3 54.72 36.62 -12.64
CA LEU A 3 53.74 35.62 -13.07
C LEU A 3 52.35 36.08 -12.62
N LEU A 4 51.45 36.33 -13.57
CA LEU A 4 50.02 36.49 -13.31
C LEU A 4 49.37 35.10 -13.38
N LEU A 5 48.92 34.58 -12.24
CA LEU A 5 48.09 33.37 -12.16
C LEU A 5 46.61 33.77 -12.31
N ALA A 6 46.01 33.42 -13.45
CA ALA A 6 44.57 33.54 -13.66
C ALA A 6 43.86 32.35 -13.02
N PHE A 7 43.07 32.61 -11.98
CA PHE A 7 42.13 31.63 -11.41
C PHE A 7 40.88 31.58 -12.30
N ILE A 8 40.66 30.45 -12.97
CA ILE A 8 39.41 30.15 -13.67
C ILE A 8 38.46 29.50 -12.65
N ALA A 9 37.45 30.24 -12.19
CA ALA A 9 36.37 29.68 -11.40
C ALA A 9 35.38 28.95 -12.33
N VAL A 10 35.34 27.62 -12.24
CA VAL A 10 34.31 26.80 -12.90
C VAL A 10 33.05 26.84 -12.04
N LEU A 11 32.05 27.61 -12.46
CA LEU A 11 30.71 27.59 -11.88
C LEU A 11 29.97 26.35 -12.39
N THR A 12 29.84 25.32 -11.54
CA THR A 12 28.95 24.19 -11.81
C THR A 12 27.52 24.60 -11.44
N THR A 13 26.69 24.92 -12.43
CA THR A 13 25.23 25.07 -12.21
C THR A 13 24.64 23.67 -12.05
N SER A 14 24.25 23.31 -10.82
CA SER A 14 23.42 22.14 -10.57
C SER A 14 22.08 22.35 -11.27
N VAL A 15 21.77 21.53 -12.27
CA VAL A 15 20.44 21.51 -12.88
C VAL A 15 19.48 20.99 -11.83
N VAL A 16 18.68 21.89 -11.24
CA VAL A 16 17.61 21.50 -10.31
C VAL A 16 16.56 20.82 -11.18
N GLY A 17 16.49 19.49 -11.11
CA GLY A 17 15.45 18.72 -11.82
C GLY A 17 14.07 19.00 -11.21
N ASP A 18 13.03 18.92 -12.03
CA ASP A 18 11.66 19.17 -11.58
C ASP A 18 11.22 18.19 -10.49
N SER A 19 10.66 18.72 -9.41
CA SER A 19 10.17 17.89 -8.30
C SER A 19 8.92 17.09 -8.67
N CYS A 20 8.22 17.45 -9.75
CA CYS A 20 6.91 16.91 -10.14
C CYS A 20 6.88 15.38 -10.29
N GLU A 21 7.91 14.79 -10.89
CA GLU A 21 7.98 13.35 -11.16
C GLU A 21 8.34 12.54 -9.89
N SER A 22 8.82 13.23 -8.85
CA SER A 22 9.22 12.62 -7.58
C SER A 22 8.26 12.91 -6.43
N TYR A 23 7.39 13.91 -6.58
CA TYR A 23 6.43 14.34 -5.57
C TYR A 23 5.26 13.35 -5.44
N VAL A 24 5.02 12.87 -4.24
CA VAL A 24 3.93 11.93 -3.92
C VAL A 24 2.77 12.69 -3.30
N HIS A 25 1.71 12.93 -4.07
CA HIS A 25 0.51 13.59 -3.55
C HIS A 25 -0.40 12.58 -2.82
N SER A 26 -0.83 12.90 -1.61
CA SER A 26 -1.67 12.02 -0.77
C SER A 26 -2.98 11.61 -1.45
N GLN A 27 -3.57 12.50 -2.26
CA GLN A 27 -4.81 12.24 -2.99
C GLN A 27 -4.59 11.68 -4.41
N TYR A 28 -3.49 12.06 -5.09
CA TYR A 28 -3.32 11.82 -6.53
C TYR A 28 -2.16 10.86 -6.88
N GLY A 29 -1.40 10.40 -5.88
CA GLY A 29 -0.30 9.45 -6.07
C GLY A 29 0.98 10.10 -6.59
N LYS A 30 1.90 9.28 -7.12
CA LYS A 30 3.28 9.64 -7.49
C LYS A 30 3.43 10.09 -8.96
N VAL A 31 2.37 10.06 -9.76
CA VAL A 31 2.47 10.30 -11.21
C VAL A 31 1.98 11.70 -11.54
N GLY A 32 2.88 12.67 -11.39
CA GLY A 32 2.76 14.03 -11.91
C GLY A 32 3.58 14.20 -13.19
N ARG A 33 3.09 14.99 -14.14
CA ARG A 33 3.88 15.48 -15.29
C ARG A 33 3.76 17.00 -15.39
N CYS A 34 4.87 17.65 -15.73
CA CYS A 34 4.87 19.06 -16.08
C CYS A 34 4.21 19.26 -17.45
N ILE A 35 3.00 19.83 -17.46
CA ILE A 35 2.22 20.16 -18.66
C ILE A 35 1.60 21.56 -18.54
N PRO A 36 1.19 22.20 -19.66
CA PRO A 36 0.47 23.46 -19.60
C PRO A 36 -0.78 23.34 -18.72
N THR A 37 -1.04 24.35 -17.89
CA THR A 37 -2.18 24.37 -16.95
C THR A 37 -3.50 24.17 -17.68
N SER A 38 -3.64 24.74 -18.88
CA SER A 38 -4.80 24.59 -19.77
C SER A 38 -5.03 23.16 -20.25
N SER A 39 -3.99 22.31 -20.22
CA SER A 39 -4.04 20.90 -20.62
C SER A 39 -4.28 19.96 -19.43
N CYS A 40 -4.37 20.48 -18.21
CA CYS A 40 -4.63 19.72 -16.99
C CYS A 40 -6.11 19.84 -16.57
N ALA A 41 -6.74 18.75 -16.16
CA ALA A 41 -8.07 18.83 -15.58
C ALA A 41 -8.02 19.65 -14.28
N HIS A 42 -8.95 20.59 -14.10
CA HIS A 42 -8.88 21.65 -13.07
C HIS A 42 -8.66 21.15 -11.63
N SER A 43 -8.96 19.90 -11.31
CA SER A 43 -8.78 19.32 -9.96
C SER A 43 -7.42 18.69 -9.70
N LEU A 44 -6.52 18.58 -10.69
CA LEU A 44 -5.35 17.69 -10.63
C LEU A 44 -3.99 18.41 -10.64
N TYR A 45 -3.96 19.73 -10.45
CA TYR A 45 -2.72 20.50 -10.55
C TYR A 45 -2.13 20.85 -9.17
N ILE A 46 -0.80 20.83 -9.07
CA ILE A 46 0.00 21.38 -7.97
C ILE A 46 1.05 22.32 -8.55
N SER A 47 1.19 23.50 -7.95
CA SER A 47 2.14 24.52 -8.41
C SER A 47 3.49 24.41 -7.72
N GLY A 48 4.54 24.88 -8.41
CA GLY A 48 5.88 25.03 -7.83
C GLY A 48 6.75 23.77 -7.85
N LEU A 49 6.30 22.70 -8.53
CA LEU A 49 7.02 21.43 -8.68
C LEU A 49 7.58 21.22 -10.10
N CYS A 50 7.45 22.23 -10.96
CA CYS A 50 7.97 22.26 -12.32
C CYS A 50 8.91 23.47 -12.44
N GLU A 51 9.94 23.47 -11.59
CA GLU A 51 10.89 24.57 -11.37
C GLU A 51 11.71 24.92 -12.62
N SER A 52 11.89 23.97 -13.54
CA SER A 52 12.59 24.14 -14.80
C SER A 52 11.70 24.69 -15.93
N HIS A 53 10.40 24.86 -15.68
CA HIS A 53 9.41 25.21 -16.70
C HIS A 53 8.80 26.62 -16.54
N PRO A 54 8.19 27.17 -17.60
CA PRO A 54 7.44 28.44 -17.55
C PRO A 54 6.31 28.45 -16.50
N ALA A 55 5.90 29.64 -16.07
CA ALA A 55 4.93 29.82 -14.99
C ALA A 55 3.55 29.18 -15.27
N ASP A 56 3.16 29.01 -16.53
CA ASP A 56 1.93 28.38 -16.98
C ASP A 56 2.01 26.84 -17.06
N VAL A 57 3.19 26.25 -16.83
CA VAL A 57 3.39 24.81 -16.71
C VAL A 57 3.35 24.43 -15.23
N LYS A 58 2.45 23.51 -14.89
CA LYS A 58 2.25 23.02 -13.52
C LYS A 58 2.39 21.52 -13.46
N CYS A 59 2.62 21.00 -12.26
CA CYS A 59 2.63 19.57 -12.05
C CYS A 59 1.20 19.05 -12.08
N CYS A 60 0.83 18.38 -13.16
CA CYS A 60 -0.49 17.79 -13.32
C CYS A 60 -0.42 16.30 -12.99
N PHE A 61 -1.20 15.89 -11.99
CA PHE A 61 -1.33 14.49 -11.64
C PHE A 61 -2.27 13.79 -12.60
N SER A 62 -1.92 12.54 -12.95
CA SER A 62 -2.92 11.64 -13.50
C SER A 62 -3.89 11.32 -12.36
N ALA A 63 -5.15 11.75 -12.46
CA ALA A 63 -6.17 11.30 -11.53
C ALA A 63 -6.10 9.77 -11.49
N THR A 64 -5.73 9.20 -10.35
CA THR A 64 -6.38 7.93 -10.04
C THR A 64 -7.84 8.33 -9.92
N THR A 65 -8.70 7.94 -10.86
CA THR A 65 -10.12 8.31 -10.84
C THR A 65 -10.71 7.81 -9.53
N ILE A 66 -10.77 8.68 -8.52
CA ILE A 66 -11.49 8.39 -7.28
C ILE A 66 -12.96 8.56 -7.63
N THR A 67 -13.71 7.46 -7.69
CA THR A 67 -15.15 7.51 -7.91
C THR A 67 -15.84 8.13 -6.69
N SER A 68 -17.12 8.51 -6.81
CA SER A 68 -17.94 9.00 -5.68
C SER A 68 -17.91 8.07 -4.45
N ASN A 69 -17.54 6.81 -4.65
CA ASN A 69 -17.50 5.78 -3.62
C ASN A 69 -16.09 5.61 -3.00
N GLY A 70 -15.15 6.51 -3.31
CA GLY A 70 -13.78 6.48 -2.77
C GLY A 70 -12.88 5.39 -3.36
N LEU A 71 -13.26 4.78 -4.47
CA LEU A 71 -12.52 3.70 -5.15
C LEU A 71 -11.67 4.24 -6.28
N CYS A 72 -10.55 3.57 -6.57
CA CYS A 72 -9.59 4.04 -7.56
C CYS A 72 -8.86 2.89 -8.27
N GLY A 73 -8.20 3.20 -9.39
CA GLY A 73 -7.37 2.25 -10.13
C GLY A 73 -8.16 1.01 -10.55
N ASN A 74 -7.61 -0.18 -10.34
CA ASN A 74 -8.29 -1.44 -10.69
C ASN A 74 -9.56 -1.73 -9.87
N TYR A 75 -9.79 -0.97 -8.78
CA TYR A 75 -11.00 -1.07 -7.98
C TYR A 75 -12.10 -0.08 -8.43
N ALA A 76 -11.82 0.82 -9.38
CA ALA A 76 -12.83 1.76 -9.89
C ALA A 76 -14.08 1.00 -10.39
N GLY A 77 -15.26 1.44 -9.95
CA GLY A 77 -16.54 0.80 -10.31
C GLY A 77 -16.89 -0.46 -9.52
N SER A 78 -16.03 -0.92 -8.60
CA SER A 78 -16.36 -2.05 -7.72
C SER A 78 -17.52 -1.71 -6.77
N THR A 79 -18.30 -2.73 -6.40
CA THR A 79 -19.33 -2.59 -5.37
C THR A 79 -18.70 -2.37 -3.99
N VAL A 80 -19.18 -1.36 -3.28
CA VAL A 80 -18.82 -1.09 -1.88
C VAL A 80 -19.88 -1.69 -0.97
N PHE A 81 -19.43 -2.35 0.09
CA PHE A 81 -20.24 -2.96 1.13
C PHE A 81 -20.05 -2.21 2.44
N SER A 82 -21.08 -2.18 3.27
CA SER A 82 -21.00 -1.70 4.65
C SER A 82 -21.00 -2.91 5.58
N ILE A 83 -19.87 -3.18 6.23
CA ILE A 83 -19.70 -4.39 7.06
C ILE A 83 -19.16 -4.02 8.43
N ALA A 84 -19.77 -4.58 9.48
CA ALA A 84 -19.32 -4.43 10.86
C ALA A 84 -18.01 -5.20 11.10
N GLY A 85 -17.01 -4.50 11.63
CA GLY A 85 -15.71 -5.02 11.98
C GLY A 85 -15.53 -5.16 13.49
N ASN A 86 -14.47 -4.56 14.03
CA ASN A 86 -14.24 -4.52 15.47
C ASN A 86 -15.31 -3.69 16.19
N ASN A 87 -15.79 -4.19 17.33
CA ASN A 87 -16.72 -3.48 18.22
C ASN A 87 -17.94 -2.90 17.49
N ASP A 88 -18.45 -3.63 16.50
CA ASP A 88 -19.59 -3.27 15.65
C ASP A 88 -19.42 -1.97 14.85
N VAL A 89 -18.19 -1.45 14.73
CA VAL A 89 -17.89 -0.32 13.86
C VAL A 89 -18.07 -0.74 12.40
N VAL A 90 -18.91 -0.03 11.67
CA VAL A 90 -19.20 -0.29 10.26
C VAL A 90 -18.15 0.36 9.37
N TYR A 91 -17.55 -0.43 8.49
CA TYR A 91 -16.56 0.03 7.51
C TYR A 91 -17.09 -0.08 6.08
N SER A 92 -16.75 0.91 5.27
CA SER A 92 -16.90 0.85 3.81
C SER A 92 -15.79 -0.02 3.22
N VAL A 93 -16.14 -1.21 2.78
CA VAL A 93 -15.18 -2.20 2.26
C VAL A 93 -15.51 -2.60 0.83
N VAL A 94 -14.49 -3.01 0.08
CA VAL A 94 -14.59 -3.47 -1.31
C VAL A 94 -14.01 -4.88 -1.41
N LYS A 95 -14.56 -5.72 -2.29
CA LYS A 95 -13.97 -7.02 -2.59
C LYS A 95 -12.57 -6.87 -3.17
N ILE A 96 -11.64 -7.65 -2.68
CA ILE A 96 -10.32 -7.81 -3.28
C ILE A 96 -10.53 -8.44 -4.66
N ILE A 97 -10.09 -7.77 -5.72
CA ILE A 97 -10.24 -8.30 -7.08
C ILE A 97 -9.47 -9.61 -7.25
N LYS A 98 -9.94 -10.49 -8.14
CA LYS A 98 -9.33 -11.81 -8.39
C LYS A 98 -7.82 -11.74 -8.64
N ALA A 99 -7.36 -10.73 -9.39
CA ALA A 99 -5.95 -10.54 -9.71
C ALA A 99 -5.06 -10.23 -8.50
N HIS A 100 -5.64 -9.75 -7.40
CA HIS A 100 -4.94 -9.44 -6.15
C HIS A 100 -5.10 -10.53 -5.09
N LEU A 101 -5.87 -11.58 -5.33
CA LEU A 101 -6.04 -12.69 -4.39
C LEU A 101 -4.99 -13.77 -4.66
N SER A 102 -4.38 -14.28 -3.60
CA SER A 102 -3.53 -15.48 -3.65
C SER A 102 -4.35 -16.75 -3.97
N ASP A 103 -5.61 -16.78 -3.52
CA ASP A 103 -6.61 -17.77 -3.91
C ASP A 103 -7.81 -17.06 -4.56
N PRO A 104 -7.89 -17.00 -5.90
CA PRO A 104 -9.00 -16.37 -6.60
C PRO A 104 -10.37 -17.04 -6.36
N SER A 105 -10.42 -18.28 -5.84
CA SER A 105 -11.67 -18.99 -5.60
C SER A 105 -12.52 -18.34 -4.51
N ILE A 106 -11.87 -17.64 -3.55
CA ILE A 106 -12.59 -16.98 -2.45
C ILE A 106 -13.30 -15.70 -2.91
N TYR A 107 -13.07 -15.21 -4.13
CA TYR A 107 -13.67 -13.96 -4.63
C TYR A 107 -15.20 -13.99 -4.55
N SER A 108 -15.84 -15.11 -4.89
CA SER A 108 -17.30 -15.21 -4.94
C SER A 108 -17.93 -15.39 -3.55
N ALA A 109 -17.17 -15.80 -2.54
CA ALA A 109 -17.68 -16.02 -1.19
C ALA A 109 -18.23 -14.72 -0.57
N ALA A 110 -19.16 -14.86 0.38
CA ALA A 110 -19.62 -13.72 1.16
C ALA A 110 -18.47 -13.16 1.99
N PRO A 111 -18.36 -11.83 2.13
CA PRO A 111 -17.34 -11.22 3.00
C PRO A 111 -17.43 -11.62 4.48
N THR A 112 -18.60 -12.12 4.91
CA THR A 112 -18.80 -12.70 6.24
C THR A 112 -18.13 -14.05 6.40
N ASP A 113 -17.77 -14.74 5.32
CA ASP A 113 -17.28 -16.11 5.32
C ASP A 113 -15.79 -16.22 4.97
N LYS A 114 -15.23 -15.20 4.31
CA LYS A 114 -13.84 -15.12 3.84
C LYS A 114 -13.29 -13.71 3.97
N ASP A 115 -11.99 -13.57 4.25
CA ASP A 115 -11.31 -12.27 4.42
C ASP A 115 -11.01 -11.66 3.04
N ASN A 116 -12.02 -11.59 2.17
CA ASN A 116 -11.90 -11.26 0.76
C ASN A 116 -12.26 -9.81 0.45
N THR A 117 -12.32 -8.94 1.47
CA THR A 117 -12.56 -7.51 1.33
C THR A 117 -11.47 -6.71 2.03
N MET A 118 -11.43 -5.39 1.83
CA MET A 118 -10.63 -4.44 2.61
C MET A 118 -11.26 -3.05 2.51
N THR A 119 -10.86 -2.11 3.36
CA THR A 119 -11.37 -0.72 3.25
C THR A 119 -11.03 -0.12 1.88
N THR A 120 -11.87 0.79 1.39
CA THR A 120 -11.66 1.44 0.07
C THR A 120 -10.32 2.18 -0.01
N THR A 121 -9.88 2.81 1.08
CA THR A 121 -8.58 3.49 1.19
C THR A 121 -7.42 2.50 1.10
N THR A 122 -7.51 1.37 1.81
CA THR A 122 -6.49 0.30 1.76
C THR A 122 -6.42 -0.34 0.38
N ALA A 123 -7.56 -0.55 -0.30
CA ALA A 123 -7.60 -1.07 -1.65
C ALA A 123 -6.87 -0.16 -2.64
N CYS A 124 -7.10 1.15 -2.54
CA CYS A 124 -6.43 2.16 -3.35
C CYS A 124 -4.91 2.20 -3.14
N ALA A 125 -4.46 2.10 -1.89
CA ALA A 125 -3.05 2.04 -1.58
C ALA A 125 -2.41 0.74 -2.08
N PHE A 126 -3.09 -0.39 -1.87
CA PHE A 126 -2.63 -1.70 -2.30
C PHE A 126 -2.52 -1.78 -3.83
N ASP A 127 -3.48 -1.23 -4.57
CA ASP A 127 -3.44 -1.22 -6.04
C ASP A 127 -2.18 -0.51 -6.59
N LYS A 128 -1.81 0.62 -5.98
CA LYS A 128 -0.58 1.35 -6.31
C LYS A 128 0.66 0.53 -5.97
N MET A 129 0.68 -0.10 -4.79
CA MET A 129 1.78 -0.95 -4.35
C MET A 129 1.96 -2.18 -5.26
N ALA A 130 0.87 -2.87 -5.59
CA ALA A 130 0.86 -4.06 -6.44
C ALA A 130 1.27 -3.74 -7.88
N THR A 131 0.81 -2.61 -8.41
CA THR A 131 1.24 -2.13 -9.73
C THR A 131 2.74 -1.88 -9.78
N ALA A 132 3.30 -1.21 -8.76
CA ALA A 132 4.73 -0.94 -8.70
C ALA A 132 5.57 -2.21 -8.48
N ALA A 133 5.08 -3.15 -7.67
CA ALA A 133 5.72 -4.45 -7.49
C ALA A 133 5.77 -5.22 -8.81
N LYS A 134 4.66 -5.24 -9.55
CA LYS A 134 4.57 -5.89 -10.86
C LYS A 134 5.52 -5.29 -11.89
N GLN A 135 5.73 -3.97 -11.87
CA GLN A 135 6.73 -3.29 -12.73
C GLN A 135 8.18 -3.69 -12.40
N ALA A 136 8.43 -4.22 -11.20
CA ALA A 136 9.70 -4.78 -10.77
C ALA A 136 9.74 -6.31 -10.87
N ASP A 137 8.83 -6.91 -11.65
CA ASP A 137 8.66 -8.37 -11.80
C ASP A 137 8.36 -9.11 -10.48
N VAL A 138 7.76 -8.41 -9.50
CA VAL A 138 7.34 -8.99 -8.21
C VAL A 138 5.82 -9.07 -8.13
N ALA A 139 5.29 -10.29 -8.06
CA ALA A 139 3.85 -10.54 -7.91
C ALA A 139 3.44 -10.60 -6.43
N ILE A 140 2.87 -9.52 -5.92
CA ILE A 140 2.26 -9.49 -4.58
C ILE A 140 0.76 -9.80 -4.64
N ALA A 141 0.29 -10.63 -3.71
CA ALA A 141 -1.08 -11.09 -3.63
C ALA A 141 -1.52 -11.20 -2.16
N ILE A 142 -2.82 -11.01 -1.93
CA ILE A 142 -3.45 -10.99 -0.61
C ILE A 142 -4.03 -12.38 -0.30
N ALA A 143 -3.69 -12.90 0.86
CA ALA A 143 -4.28 -14.11 1.44
C ALA A 143 -5.44 -13.79 2.38
N SER A 144 -5.37 -12.68 3.11
CA SER A 144 -6.41 -12.27 4.04
C SER A 144 -6.48 -10.75 4.14
N GLY A 145 -7.68 -10.17 4.07
CA GLY A 145 -7.95 -8.75 4.31
C GLY A 145 -8.87 -8.53 5.52
N PHE A 146 -9.94 -7.76 5.33
CA PHE A 146 -10.92 -7.43 6.36
C PHE A 146 -11.57 -8.67 6.97
N ARG A 147 -11.65 -8.68 8.31
CA ARG A 147 -12.16 -9.81 9.10
C ARG A 147 -13.24 -9.36 10.06
N THR A 148 -14.43 -9.94 9.95
CA THR A 148 -15.54 -9.69 10.87
C THR A 148 -15.20 -10.17 12.29
N ILE A 149 -15.89 -9.60 13.29
CA ILE A 149 -15.73 -10.02 14.69
C ILE A 149 -15.99 -11.52 14.90
N ALA A 150 -17.02 -12.07 14.25
CA ALA A 150 -17.37 -13.48 14.31
C ALA A 150 -16.24 -14.38 13.79
N ARG A 151 -15.58 -13.98 12.70
CA ARG A 151 -14.43 -14.72 12.17
C ARG A 151 -13.19 -14.56 13.02
N GLN A 152 -12.98 -13.39 13.63
CA GLN A 152 -11.91 -13.22 14.60
C GLN A 152 -12.12 -14.10 15.85
N GLN A 153 -13.37 -14.30 16.31
CA GLN A 153 -13.69 -15.23 17.39
C GLN A 153 -13.35 -16.68 17.01
N TYR A 154 -13.68 -17.11 15.78
CA TYR A 154 -13.27 -18.42 15.29
C TYR A 154 -11.75 -18.62 15.36
N PHE A 155 -10.96 -17.69 14.80
CA PHE A 155 -9.49 -17.81 14.81
C PHE A 155 -8.90 -17.70 16.23
N TRP A 156 -9.47 -16.83 17.08
CA TRP A 156 -9.08 -16.75 18.48
C TRP A 156 -9.30 -18.08 19.21
N ASN A 157 -10.44 -18.73 18.99
CA ASN A 157 -10.70 -20.05 19.58
C ASN A 157 -9.71 -21.09 19.05
N CYS A 158 -9.44 -21.11 17.74
CA CYS A 158 -8.43 -21.99 17.15
C CYS A 158 -7.04 -21.80 17.77
N TYR A 159 -6.65 -20.54 18.02
CA TYR A 159 -5.39 -20.20 18.68
C TYR A 159 -5.36 -20.74 20.12
N GLN A 160 -6.42 -20.51 20.90
CA GLN A 160 -6.50 -20.92 22.31
C GLN A 160 -6.50 -22.44 22.47
N THR A 161 -7.14 -23.18 21.56
CA THR A 161 -7.27 -24.64 21.66
C THR A 161 -6.21 -25.42 20.88
N GLY A 162 -5.57 -24.78 19.89
CA GLY A 162 -4.72 -25.46 18.91
C GLY A 162 -5.47 -26.41 17.97
N SER A 163 -6.81 -26.42 17.98
CA SER A 163 -7.61 -27.48 17.34
C SER A 163 -7.96 -27.21 15.87
N CYS A 164 -7.67 -26.02 15.36
CA CYS A 164 -7.91 -25.61 13.99
C CYS A 164 -6.93 -24.52 13.56
N ASN A 165 -6.91 -24.19 12.26
CA ASN A 165 -6.04 -23.15 11.69
C ASN A 165 -4.56 -23.28 12.11
N GLY A 166 -4.06 -24.51 12.30
CA GLY A 166 -2.70 -24.78 12.76
C GLY A 166 -2.35 -24.25 14.15
N GLY A 167 -3.33 -23.79 14.96
CA GLY A 167 -3.07 -23.10 16.22
C GLY A 167 -2.36 -21.75 16.05
N ASN A 168 -2.45 -21.16 14.86
CA ASN A 168 -1.79 -19.89 14.57
C ASN A 168 -2.22 -18.79 15.54
N LEU A 169 -1.28 -17.89 15.87
CA LEU A 169 -1.53 -16.72 16.70
C LEU A 169 -2.71 -15.92 16.13
N ALA A 170 -3.58 -15.46 17.03
CA ALA A 170 -4.70 -14.61 16.68
C ALA A 170 -4.85 -13.51 17.73
N ALA A 171 -5.15 -12.29 17.31
CA ALA A 171 -5.49 -11.22 18.23
C ALA A 171 -6.81 -11.51 18.96
N ARG A 172 -6.96 -10.96 20.16
CA ARG A 172 -8.24 -11.01 20.90
C ARG A 172 -9.35 -10.40 20.01
N PRO A 173 -10.55 -10.98 19.97
CA PRO A 173 -11.67 -10.41 19.24
C PRO A 173 -11.90 -8.93 19.63
N GLY A 174 -12.05 -8.07 18.63
CA GLY A 174 -12.22 -6.62 18.78
C GLY A 174 -10.92 -5.81 18.75
N THR A 175 -9.74 -6.45 18.76
CA THR A 175 -8.43 -5.76 18.75
C THR A 175 -7.61 -6.01 17.48
N SER A 176 -8.10 -6.85 16.56
CA SER A 176 -7.40 -7.19 15.32
C SER A 176 -7.44 -6.06 14.30
N ASN A 177 -6.31 -5.67 13.72
CA ASN A 177 -6.31 -4.66 12.65
C ASN A 177 -6.97 -5.14 11.34
N HIS A 178 -7.14 -6.47 11.16
CA HIS A 178 -8.00 -6.99 10.09
C HIS A 178 -9.47 -6.56 10.29
N GLY A 179 -9.94 -6.47 11.54
CA GLY A 179 -11.29 -5.96 11.84
C GLY A 179 -11.48 -4.46 11.62
N ARG A 180 -10.40 -3.74 11.28
CA ARG A 180 -10.44 -2.35 10.81
C ARG A 180 -10.28 -2.24 9.28
N GLY A 181 -10.04 -3.36 8.61
CA GLY A 181 -9.84 -3.46 7.16
C GLY A 181 -8.63 -2.70 6.62
N VAL A 182 -7.61 -2.53 7.46
CA VAL A 182 -6.32 -1.92 7.12
C VAL A 182 -5.16 -2.91 7.14
N ALA A 183 -5.34 -4.08 7.75
CA ALA A 183 -4.36 -5.17 7.72
C ALA A 183 -4.59 -6.12 6.55
N LEU A 184 -3.51 -6.54 5.92
CA LEU A 184 -3.46 -7.52 4.84
C LEU A 184 -2.39 -8.57 5.15
N ASP A 185 -2.75 -9.85 5.02
CA ASP A 185 -1.78 -10.94 4.96
C ASP A 185 -1.38 -11.15 3.50
N LEU A 186 -0.08 -11.03 3.21
CA LEU A 186 0.48 -11.07 1.85
C LEU A 186 1.28 -12.36 1.61
N ASN A 187 1.38 -12.76 0.34
CA ASN A 187 2.13 -13.93 -0.15
C ASN A 187 3.67 -13.76 -0.04
N THR A 188 4.16 -13.50 1.16
CA THR A 188 5.59 -13.25 1.40
C THR A 188 6.48 -14.45 1.18
N ASN A 189 5.94 -15.66 0.99
CA ASN A 189 6.71 -16.84 0.60
C ASN A 189 7.96 -17.11 1.48
N CYS A 190 7.89 -16.74 2.76
CA CYS A 190 9.01 -16.91 3.70
C CYS A 190 9.14 -18.35 4.26
N GLY A 191 8.29 -19.28 3.82
CA GLY A 191 8.23 -20.63 4.38
C GLY A 191 7.82 -20.67 5.85
N SER A 192 8.10 -21.78 6.52
CA SER A 192 7.87 -21.94 7.96
C SER A 192 8.74 -20.97 8.76
N GLN A 193 8.15 -20.31 9.76
CA GLN A 193 8.86 -19.37 10.63
C GLN A 193 9.26 -20.05 11.94
N SER A 194 10.48 -19.77 12.40
CA SER A 194 10.95 -20.14 13.74
C SER A 194 11.62 -18.94 14.40
N GLY A 195 11.12 -18.50 15.55
CA GLY A 195 11.68 -17.37 16.30
C GLY A 195 11.22 -15.99 15.83
N SER A 196 11.77 -14.95 16.46
CA SER A 196 11.34 -13.55 16.29
C SER A 196 11.91 -12.86 15.05
N ARG A 197 12.88 -13.47 14.36
CA ARG A 197 13.44 -12.92 13.12
C ARG A 197 12.92 -13.74 11.94
N PRO A 198 12.19 -13.14 10.98
CA PRO A 198 11.67 -13.90 9.86
C PRO A 198 12.78 -14.52 9.00
N SER A 199 12.63 -15.81 8.68
CA SER A 199 13.56 -16.52 7.79
C SER A 199 13.16 -16.30 6.32
N CYS A 200 13.24 -15.04 5.86
CA CYS A 200 12.75 -14.61 4.54
C CYS A 200 13.86 -14.35 3.49
N GLY A 201 15.10 -14.82 3.74
CA GLY A 201 16.26 -14.47 2.91
C GLY A 201 16.12 -14.80 1.42
N GLY A 202 15.39 -15.86 1.07
CA GLY A 202 15.14 -16.27 -0.31
C GLY A 202 13.89 -15.67 -0.96
N SER A 203 13.11 -14.85 -0.25
CA SER A 203 11.83 -14.36 -0.78
C SER A 203 11.95 -13.01 -1.48
N THR A 204 11.82 -13.00 -2.80
CA THR A 204 11.75 -11.76 -3.60
C THR A 204 10.58 -10.88 -3.19
N VAL A 205 9.41 -11.46 -2.87
CA VAL A 205 8.22 -10.70 -2.44
C VAL A 205 8.48 -9.99 -1.11
N TYR A 206 9.01 -10.71 -0.12
CA TYR A 206 9.31 -10.12 1.18
C TYR A 206 10.35 -9.01 1.08
N GLN A 207 11.45 -9.25 0.35
CA GLN A 207 12.51 -8.25 0.16
C GLN A 207 11.99 -7.00 -0.54
N TRP A 208 11.12 -7.16 -1.54
CA TRP A 208 10.50 -6.02 -2.21
C TRP A 208 9.59 -5.22 -1.26
N LEU A 209 8.73 -5.90 -0.50
CA LEU A 209 7.84 -5.26 0.46
C LEU A 209 8.63 -4.53 1.56
N TYR A 210 9.65 -5.18 2.13
CA TYR A 210 10.53 -4.58 3.13
C TYR A 210 11.13 -3.24 2.66
N ASN A 211 11.61 -3.21 1.42
CA ASN A 211 12.26 -2.02 0.85
C ASN A 211 11.28 -0.95 0.31
N ASN A 212 10.01 -1.30 0.04
CA ASN A 212 9.13 -0.42 -0.74
C ASN A 212 7.74 -0.19 -0.16
N ALA A 213 7.18 -1.08 0.66
CA ALA A 213 5.78 -1.02 1.10
C ALA A 213 5.43 0.31 1.80
N HIS A 214 6.37 0.85 2.60
CA HIS A 214 6.19 2.12 3.31
C HIS A 214 5.97 3.31 2.37
N LYS A 215 6.50 3.27 1.14
CA LYS A 215 6.27 4.31 0.11
C LYS A 215 4.80 4.38 -0.33
N TYR A 216 4.04 3.32 -0.07
CA TYR A 216 2.62 3.20 -0.38
C TYR A 216 1.75 3.21 0.89
N GLY A 217 2.33 3.58 2.04
CA GLY A 217 1.60 3.68 3.31
C GLY A 217 1.47 2.37 4.07
N PHE A 218 2.14 1.29 3.66
CA PHE A 218 2.11 0.00 4.35
C PHE A 218 3.35 -0.22 5.22
N THR A 219 3.16 -0.74 6.43
CA THR A 219 4.26 -1.15 7.30
C THR A 219 3.99 -2.53 7.92
N ARG A 220 5.04 -3.26 8.22
CA ARG A 220 4.93 -4.54 8.93
C ARG A 220 4.92 -4.27 10.42
N THR A 221 3.85 -4.63 11.10
CA THR A 221 3.60 -4.28 12.51
C THR A 221 3.77 -5.44 13.47
N VAL A 222 3.82 -6.68 12.96
CA VAL A 222 3.94 -7.90 13.78
C VAL A 222 5.27 -8.59 13.48
N GLN A 223 6.14 -8.69 14.48
CA GLN A 223 7.50 -9.17 14.33
C GLN A 223 7.60 -10.63 13.87
N SER A 224 6.77 -11.51 14.43
CA SER A 224 6.72 -12.93 14.10
C SER A 224 6.01 -13.25 12.79
N GLU A 225 5.33 -12.28 12.17
CA GLU A 225 4.47 -12.49 11.01
C GLU A 225 5.02 -11.70 9.82
N PRO A 226 5.94 -12.27 9.02
CA PRO A 226 6.48 -11.58 7.85
C PRO A 226 5.40 -11.21 6.82
N TRP A 227 4.29 -11.95 6.81
CA TRP A 227 3.16 -11.76 5.90
C TRP A 227 2.18 -10.67 6.31
N HIS A 228 2.19 -10.18 7.56
CA HIS A 228 1.17 -9.24 8.06
C HIS A 228 1.59 -7.78 7.85
N TRP A 229 0.89 -7.05 6.98
CA TRP A 229 1.17 -5.66 6.64
C TRP A 229 -0.05 -4.77 6.86
N GLU A 230 0.16 -3.59 7.44
CA GLU A 230 -0.91 -2.65 7.78
C GLU A 230 -0.77 -1.34 7.02
N TYR A 231 -1.87 -0.88 6.44
CA TYR A 231 -1.98 0.45 5.88
C TYR A 231 -2.16 1.48 7.01
N VAL A 232 -1.14 2.33 7.19
CA VAL A 232 -1.11 3.40 8.19
C VAL A 232 -1.20 4.80 7.56
N GLY A 233 -1.23 4.89 6.22
CA GLY A 233 -1.36 6.13 5.49
C GLY A 233 -0.05 6.89 5.27
N ALA A 234 -0.15 8.19 5.02
CA ALA A 234 1.01 9.06 4.83
C ALA A 234 1.87 9.09 6.10
N GLY A 235 3.18 8.89 5.95
CA GLY A 235 4.12 8.80 7.08
C GLY A 235 4.42 7.38 7.56
N ALA A 236 3.97 6.34 6.83
CA ALA A 236 4.45 4.98 7.07
C ALA A 236 5.98 4.93 7.02
N THR A 237 6.59 4.28 8.00
CA THR A 237 8.03 4.04 8.09
C THR A 237 8.33 2.57 7.80
N PRO A 238 9.55 2.25 7.32
CA PRO A 238 10.01 0.88 7.23
C PRO A 238 9.85 0.15 8.56
N ALA A 239 9.60 -1.15 8.51
CA ALA A 239 9.52 -1.96 9.72
C ALA A 239 10.85 -1.92 10.47
N TRP A 240 10.80 -1.58 11.76
CA TRP A 240 11.99 -1.43 12.62
C TRP A 240 12.67 -2.77 12.96
N PHE A 241 12.05 -3.89 12.59
CA PHE A 241 12.52 -5.23 12.86
C PHE A 241 12.60 -6.03 11.55
N SER A 242 13.81 -6.53 11.25
CA SER A 242 14.18 -7.27 10.02
C SER A 242 14.89 -8.57 10.34
#